data_AF-A0A7W1LDR9-F1
#
_entry.id   AF-A0A7W1LDR9-F1
#
_cell.length_a   1.000
_cell.length_b   1.000
_cell.length_c   1.000
_cell.angle_alpha   90.00
_cell.angle_beta   90.00
_cell.angle_gamma   90.00
#
_symmetry.space_group_name_H-M   'P 1'
#
loop_
_entity.id
_entity.type
_entity.pdbx_description
1 polymer ?
#
loop_
_entity_poly.entity_id
_entity_poly.type
_entity_poly.pdbx_seq_one_letter_code
_entity_poly.pdbx_strand_id
1 'polypeptide(L)'
;MFEQDEFWMRKAIESAAAAMNLNEVPIGACLIDKQGKLLAIAGNRTITTSDPTAHAEILVLREAAALIGNYRLTETVLYTTIEPCTMCAGAL
;
A
#
# COMPACT_ATOMS: atom_id res chain seq x y z
N MET A 1 6.49 -8.19 -17.78
CA MET A 1 6.37 -8.57 -16.36
C MET A 1 7.27 -7.67 -15.53
N PHE A 2 8.60 -7.80 -15.63
CA PHE A 2 9.55 -6.98 -14.86
C PHE A 2 9.40 -5.46 -14.98
N GLU A 3 9.13 -4.91 -16.18
CA GLU A 3 8.96 -3.45 -16.35
C GLU A 3 7.72 -2.90 -15.62
N GLN A 4 6.64 -3.67 -15.57
CA GLN A 4 5.41 -3.26 -14.89
C GLN A 4 5.59 -3.32 -13.37
N ASP A 5 6.25 -4.36 -12.88
CA ASP A 5 6.56 -4.54 -11.46
C ASP A 5 7.50 -3.42 -10.98
N GLU A 6 8.52 -3.08 -11.78
CA GLU A 6 9.44 -1.98 -11.49
C GLU A 6 8.71 -0.63 -11.47
N PHE A 7 7.81 -0.39 -12.43
CA PHE A 7 7.00 0.83 -12.48
C PHE A 7 6.17 1.00 -11.20
N TRP A 8 5.45 -0.03 -10.78
CA TRP A 8 4.61 0.05 -9.58
C TRP A 8 5.43 0.11 -8.29
N MET A 9 6.56 -0.60 -8.23
CA MET A 9 7.47 -0.48 -7.10
C MET A 9 8.03 0.95 -6.97
N ARG A 10 8.36 1.61 -8.10
CA ARG A 10 8.76 3.03 -8.07
C ARG A 10 7.65 3.93 -7.52
N LYS A 11 6.38 3.66 -7.84
CA LYS A 11 5.25 4.36 -7.24
C LYS A 11 5.15 4.14 -5.73
N ALA A 12 5.30 2.90 -5.26
CA ALA A 12 5.35 2.62 -3.82
C ALA A 12 6.51 3.38 -3.12
N ILE A 13 7.68 3.47 -3.76
CA ILE A 13 8.83 4.24 -3.25
C ILE A 13 8.53 5.75 -3.18
N GLU A 14 7.85 6.32 -4.19
CA GLU A 14 7.40 7.73 -4.13
C GLU A 14 6.50 7.98 -2.90
N SER A 15 5.62 7.04 -2.58
CA SER A 15 4.76 7.14 -1.41
C SER A 15 5.51 6.96 -0.09
N ALA A 16 6.51 6.07 -0.05
CA ALA A 16 7.42 5.93 1.09
C ALA A 16 8.21 7.22 1.37
N ALA A 17 8.66 7.92 0.33
CA ALA A 17 9.32 9.22 0.46
C ALA A 17 8.36 10.30 1.02
N ALA A 18 7.08 10.26 0.64
CA ALA A 18 6.08 11.14 1.21
C ALA A 18 5.86 10.87 2.72
N ALA A 19 5.84 9.61 3.14
CA ALA A 19 5.77 9.23 4.56
C ALA A 19 7.00 9.75 5.33
N MET A 20 8.21 9.62 4.76
CA MET A 20 9.43 10.18 5.35
C MET A 20 9.33 11.68 5.63
N ASN A 21 8.78 12.45 4.69
CA ASN A 21 8.58 13.89 4.84
C ASN A 21 7.60 14.26 5.96
N LEU A 22 6.77 13.30 6.39
CA LEU A 22 5.85 13.44 7.52
C LEU A 22 6.43 12.86 8.83
N ASN A 23 7.73 12.56 8.85
CA ASN A 23 8.43 11.95 9.99
C ASN A 23 7.90 10.55 10.37
N GLU A 24 7.39 9.81 9.38
CA GLU A 24 6.97 8.41 9.50
C GLU A 24 8.09 7.46 9.08
N VAL A 25 7.94 6.17 9.41
CA VAL A 25 8.79 5.11 8.85
C VAL A 25 8.58 5.08 7.32
N PRO A 26 9.63 5.13 6.48
CA PRO A 26 9.52 5.31 5.04
C PRO A 26 9.13 4.00 4.33
N ILE A 27 7.88 3.57 4.50
CA ILE A 27 7.29 2.41 3.85
C ILE A 27 6.11 2.87 3.01
N GLY A 28 6.02 2.34 1.80
CA GLY A 28 4.94 2.63 0.86
C GLY A 28 4.41 1.36 0.19
N ALA A 29 3.14 1.40 -0.19
CA ALA A 29 2.47 0.31 -0.87
C ALA A 29 1.48 0.84 -1.91
N CYS A 30 1.19 0.03 -2.94
CA CYS A 30 0.11 0.28 -3.87
C CYS A 30 -0.58 -1.01 -4.28
N LEU A 31 -1.87 -0.91 -4.62
CA LEU A 31 -2.70 -2.04 -5.05
C LEU A 31 -3.21 -1.79 -6.46
N ILE A 32 -2.99 -2.76 -7.34
CA ILE A 32 -3.29 -2.69 -8.76
C ILE A 32 -4.29 -3.80 -9.10
N ASP A 33 -5.32 -3.50 -9.89
CA ASP A 33 -6.19 -4.55 -10.42
C ASP A 33 -5.55 -5.30 -11.59
N LYS A 34 -6.15 -6.42 -12.00
CA LYS A 34 -5.67 -7.21 -13.13
C LYS A 34 -5.67 -6.49 -14.49
N GLN A 35 -6.37 -5.35 -14.61
CA GLN A 35 -6.35 -4.52 -15.81
C GLN A 35 -5.22 -3.48 -15.78
N GLY A 36 -4.39 -3.48 -14.74
CA GLY A 36 -3.29 -2.55 -14.57
C GLY A 36 -3.74 -1.18 -14.05
N LYS A 37 -4.94 -1.06 -13.48
CA LYS A 37 -5.42 0.18 -12.87
C LYS A 37 -5.00 0.26 -11.41
N LEU A 38 -4.45 1.42 -11.03
CA LEU A 38 -4.18 1.76 -9.64
C LEU A 38 -5.50 1.91 -8.86
N LEU A 39 -5.67 1.11 -7.81
CA LEU A 39 -6.82 1.19 -6.90
C LEU A 39 -6.54 2.09 -5.70
N ALA A 40 -5.38 1.92 -5.07
CA ALA A 40 -4.96 2.72 -3.92
C ALA A 40 -3.43 2.74 -3.80
N ILE A 41 -2.91 3.80 -3.16
CA ILE A 41 -1.49 3.99 -2.86
C ILE A 41 -1.35 4.75 -1.55
N ALA A 42 -0.53 4.25 -0.64
CA ALA A 42 -0.30 4.90 0.65
C ALA A 42 1.10 4.62 1.20
N GLY A 43 1.58 5.54 2.03
CA GLY A 43 2.71 5.34 2.91
C GLY A 43 2.26 5.16 4.35
N ASN A 44 3.14 4.68 5.22
CA ASN A 44 2.88 4.58 6.66
C ASN A 44 2.43 5.93 7.24
N ARG A 45 1.48 5.87 8.18
CA ARG A 45 0.93 7.04 8.88
C ARG A 45 0.72 6.78 10.38
N THR A 46 1.52 5.91 11.00
CA THR A 46 1.27 5.45 12.39
C THR A 46 1.42 6.57 13.42
N ILE A 47 2.36 7.49 13.21
CA ILE A 47 2.60 8.64 14.11
C ILE A 47 1.55 9.72 13.88
N THR A 48 1.42 10.18 12.63
CA THR A 48 0.55 11.28 12.19
C THR A 48 -0.92 11.03 12.45
N THR A 49 -1.37 9.77 12.38
CA THR A 49 -2.77 9.40 12.67
C THR A 49 -2.95 8.80 14.07
N SER A 50 -1.86 8.60 14.82
CA SER A 50 -1.89 7.89 16.11
C SER A 50 -2.60 6.54 16.05
N ASP A 51 -2.48 5.85 14.91
CA ASP A 51 -3.08 4.55 14.64
C ASP A 51 -1.95 3.51 14.50
N PRO A 52 -1.80 2.57 15.46
CA PRO A 52 -0.75 1.56 15.38
C PRO A 52 -0.92 0.60 14.20
N THR A 53 -2.08 0.60 13.55
CA THR A 53 -2.38 -0.23 12.37
C THR A 53 -2.19 0.50 11.04
N ALA A 54 -1.89 1.81 11.05
CA ALA A 54 -1.75 2.63 9.85
C ALA A 54 -0.42 2.38 9.09
N HIS A 55 -0.12 1.11 8.84
CA HIS A 55 0.88 0.66 7.89
C HIS A 55 0.39 0.87 6.46
N ALA A 56 1.33 1.07 5.52
CA ALA A 56 1.05 1.28 4.12
C ALA A 56 0.12 0.21 3.53
N GLU A 57 0.36 -1.07 3.84
CA GLU A 57 -0.44 -2.19 3.33
C GLU A 57 -1.88 -2.10 3.84
N ILE A 58 -2.08 -1.87 5.14
CA ILE A 58 -3.42 -1.74 5.75
C ILE A 58 -4.18 -0.55 5.16
N LEU A 59 -3.51 0.60 5.01
CA LEU A 59 -4.12 1.80 4.45
C LEU A 59 -4.56 1.58 3.01
N VAL A 60 -3.71 0.96 2.19
CA VAL A 60 -4.02 0.60 0.79
C VAL A 60 -5.22 -0.36 0.71
N LEU A 61 -5.26 -1.41 1.53
CA LEU A 61 -6.38 -2.35 1.55
C LEU A 61 -7.70 -1.65 1.91
N ARG A 62 -7.69 -0.79 2.93
CA ARG A 62 -8.87 -0.03 3.39
C ARG A 62 -9.36 0.92 2.31
N GLU A 63 -8.46 1.69 1.69
CA GLU A 63 -8.80 2.64 0.62
C GLU A 63 -9.36 1.90 -0.61
N ALA A 64 -8.72 0.80 -1.03
CA ALA A 64 -9.19 0.01 -2.17
C ALA A 64 -10.55 -0.67 -1.90
N ALA A 65 -10.76 -1.24 -0.72
CA ALA A 65 -12.04 -1.85 -0.34
C ALA A 65 -13.18 -0.83 -0.32
N ALA A 66 -12.92 0.39 0.18
CA ALA A 66 -13.89 1.48 0.15
C ALA A 66 -14.20 1.93 -1.29
N LEU A 67 -13.18 2.03 -2.16
CA LEU A 67 -13.35 2.40 -3.56
C LEU A 67 -14.19 1.37 -4.34
N ILE A 68 -13.94 0.08 -4.11
CA ILE A 68 -14.64 -1.01 -4.80
C ILE A 68 -16.02 -1.26 -4.18
N GLY A 69 -16.22 -0.92 -2.91
CA GLY A 69 -17.41 -1.28 -2.15
C GLY A 69 -17.44 -2.77 -1.78
N ASN A 70 -16.26 -3.40 -1.63
CA ASN A 70 -16.15 -4.82 -1.30
C ASN A 70 -14.86 -5.09 -0.50
N TYR A 71 -14.94 -5.94 0.52
CA TYR A 71 -13.79 -6.37 1.32
C TYR A 71 -12.91 -7.40 0.58
N ARG A 72 -13.47 -8.11 -0.41
CA ARG A 72 -12.72 -9.07 -1.23
C ARG A 72 -12.02 -8.34 -2.36
N LEU A 73 -10.71 -8.21 -2.25
CA LEU A 73 -9.83 -7.59 -3.25
C LEU A 73 -9.20 -8.64 -4.17
N THR A 74 -10.03 -9.57 -4.68
CA THR A 74 -9.56 -10.63 -5.60
C THR A 74 -9.05 -10.03 -6.91
N GLU A 75 -8.15 -10.75 -7.59
CA GLU A 75 -7.60 -10.32 -8.90
C GLU A 75 -6.82 -9.00 -8.82
N THR A 76 -6.11 -8.79 -7.70
CA THR A 76 -5.26 -7.64 -7.47
C THR A 76 -3.83 -8.05 -7.14
N VAL A 77 -2.89 -7.11 -7.30
CA VAL A 77 -1.49 -7.26 -6.92
C VAL A 77 -1.12 -6.11 -5.98
N LEU A 78 -0.56 -6.42 -4.82
CA LEU A 78 0.00 -5.45 -3.89
C LEU A 78 1.52 -5.38 -4.07
N TYR A 79 2.05 -4.17 -4.28
CA TYR A 79 3.47 -3.88 -4.18
C TYR A 79 3.73 -3.16 -2.86
N THR A 80 4.75 -3.60 -2.12
CA THR A 80 5.19 -2.98 -0.87
C THR A 80 6.72 -2.85 -0.87
N THR A 81 7.24 -1.75 -0.35
CA THR A 81 8.69 -1.46 -0.35
C THR A 81 9.48 -2.30 0.66
N ILE A 82 8.80 -3.03 1.55
CA ILE A 82 9.41 -3.92 2.54
C ILE A 82 8.55 -5.17 2.69
N GLU A 83 9.16 -6.27 3.14
CA GLU A 83 8.42 -7.46 3.55
C GLU A 83 7.36 -7.11 4.63
N PRO A 84 6.09 -7.51 4.44
CA PRO A 84 5.02 -7.22 5.40
C PRO A 84 5.28 -7.85 6.78
N CYS A 85 4.91 -7.15 7.84
CA CYS A 85 4.86 -7.76 9.19
C CYS A 85 3.70 -8.76 9.32
N THR A 86 3.65 -9.52 10.41
CA THR A 86 2.60 -10.52 10.65
C THR A 86 1.17 -9.97 10.63
N MET A 87 0.97 -8.73 11.09
CA MET A 87 -0.33 -8.04 11.01
C MET A 87 -0.73 -7.79 9.55
N CYS A 88 0.15 -7.20 8.76
CA CYS A 88 -0.12 -6.89 7.35
C CYS A 88 -0.28 -8.18 6.53
N ALA A 89 0.58 -9.17 6.75
CA ALA A 89 0.50 -10.47 6.09
C ALA A 89 -0.82 -11.21 6.39
N GLY A 90 -1.35 -11.09 7.61
CA GLY A 90 -2.66 -11.66 7.96
C GLY A 90 -3.86 -10.88 7.41
N ALA A 91 -3.66 -9.64 6.96
CA ALA A 91 -4.70 -8.81 6.36
C ALA A 91 -4.80 -8.96 4.83
N LEU A 92 -3.71 -9.39 4.18
CA LEU A 92 -3.64 -9.71 2.74
C LEU A 92 -4.37 -11.03 2.43
#